data_AF-A0A7R9PE59-F1
#
_entry.id   AF-A0A7R9PE59-F1
#
_cell.length_a   1.000
_cell.length_b   1.000
_cell.length_c   1.000
_cell.angle_alpha   90.00
_cell.angle_beta   90.00
_cell.angle_gamma   90.00
#
_symmetry.space_group_name_H-M   'P 1'
#
loop_
_entity.id
_entity.type
_entity.pdbx_description
1 polymer ?
#
loop_
_entity_poly.entity_id
_entity_poly.type
_entity_poly.pdbx_seq_one_letter_code
_entity_poly.pdbx_strand_id
1 'polypeptide(L)'
;VRMNTILHWQVFSPLPFTEYYLNSMGPRNKELDINKNHGYYDTSFAKHISFYALDYSKARNQVELDIPIIHTDRDVSKVFLKSAQNKSIYSIHDMFVSCSDLHVLRAVEPSLKIRYMEDYCSTFTSRDLNKCLEIRGENLGTRNQLAKIIFDSQINAS
;
A
#
# COMPACT_ATOMS: atom_id res chain seq x y z
N VAL A 1 -0.90 14.30 -4.33
CA VAL A 1 -2.11 14.07 -3.50
C VAL A 1 -2.48 15.41 -2.89
N ARG A 2 -3.54 16.06 -3.39
CA ARG A 2 -4.01 17.34 -2.85
C ARG A 2 -5.45 17.11 -2.42
N MET A 3 -5.63 16.61 -1.20
CA MET A 3 -6.95 16.29 -0.65
C MET A 3 -7.23 17.16 0.57
N ASN A 4 -8.46 17.65 0.62
CA ASN A 4 -9.00 18.39 1.75
C ASN A 4 -9.13 17.43 2.93
N THR A 5 -8.18 17.49 3.85
CA THR A 5 -8.33 16.89 5.18
C THR A 5 -9.03 17.90 6.08
N ILE A 6 -9.76 17.42 7.09
CA ILE A 6 -10.41 18.26 8.09
C ILE A 6 -9.79 17.94 9.44
N LEU A 7 -9.23 18.97 10.09
CA LEU A 7 -8.54 18.85 11.37
C LEU A 7 -9.49 18.27 12.42
N HIS A 8 -9.01 17.30 13.20
CA HIS A 8 -9.77 16.60 14.25
C HIS A 8 -10.97 15.78 13.78
N TRP A 9 -11.14 15.61 12.47
CA TRP A 9 -12.27 14.87 11.91
C TRP A 9 -11.85 13.77 10.96
N GLN A 10 -10.92 14.05 10.03
CA GLN A 10 -10.72 13.20 8.87
C GLN A 10 -9.25 13.00 8.50
N VAL A 11 -8.93 11.74 8.24
CA VAL A 11 -7.74 11.29 7.53
C VAL A 11 -8.16 10.74 6.18
N PHE A 12 -7.39 11.03 5.14
CA PHE A 12 -7.71 10.61 3.79
C PHE A 12 -6.66 9.63 3.26
N SER A 13 -7.10 8.47 2.76
CA SER A 13 -6.25 7.43 2.15
C SER A 13 -6.75 7.12 0.73
N PRO A 14 -6.08 7.62 -0.33
CA PRO A 14 -6.53 7.42 -1.71
C PRO A 14 -6.44 5.96 -2.16
N LEU A 15 -7.37 5.58 -3.03
CA LEU A 15 -7.29 4.37 -3.84
C LEU A 15 -6.73 4.75 -5.22
N PRO A 16 -5.45 4.44 -5.51
CA PRO A 16 -4.85 4.75 -6.79
C PRO A 16 -5.35 3.81 -7.88
N PHE A 17 -5.15 4.23 -9.13
CA PHE A 17 -5.16 3.31 -10.26
C PHE A 17 -3.78 2.65 -10.42
N THR A 18 -3.68 1.35 -10.15
CA THR A 18 -2.44 0.57 -10.20
C THR A 18 -2.36 -0.23 -11.49
N GLU A 19 -1.23 -0.13 -12.19
CA GLU A 19 -0.92 -0.87 -13.41
C GLU A 19 -0.78 -2.37 -13.13
N TYR A 20 -1.32 -3.20 -14.02
CA TYR A 20 -1.10 -4.65 -13.96
C TYR A 20 0.34 -5.04 -14.30
N TYR A 21 0.86 -6.05 -13.62
CA TYR A 21 2.08 -6.73 -13.98
C TYR A 21 1.83 -7.79 -15.06
N LEU A 22 2.53 -7.64 -16.16
CA LEU A 22 2.66 -8.66 -17.19
C LEU A 22 4.14 -8.77 -17.54
N ASN A 23 4.75 -9.90 -17.18
CA ASN A 23 6.19 -10.20 -17.33
C ASN A 23 6.71 -10.05 -18.79
N SER A 24 5.81 -9.97 -19.77
CA SER A 24 6.12 -10.10 -21.20
C SER A 24 5.65 -8.90 -22.04
N MET A 25 5.13 -7.84 -21.43
CA MET A 25 4.76 -6.65 -22.19
C MET A 25 6.03 -5.88 -22.57
N GLY A 26 6.16 -5.54 -23.85
CA GLY A 26 7.30 -4.80 -24.40
C GLY A 26 7.48 -3.40 -23.78
N PRO A 27 8.07 -2.42 -24.50
CA PRO A 27 8.40 -1.13 -23.90
C PRO A 27 7.17 -0.48 -23.25
N ARG A 28 7.26 -0.20 -21.93
CA ARG A 28 6.17 0.46 -21.19
C ARG A 28 5.89 1.81 -21.85
N ASN A 29 4.62 2.09 -22.17
CA ASN A 29 4.19 3.41 -22.64
C ASN A 29 4.64 4.49 -21.64
N LYS A 30 4.83 5.75 -22.06
CA LYS A 30 5.22 6.81 -21.11
C LYS A 30 4.08 7.22 -20.19
N GLU A 31 2.85 7.15 -20.68
CA GLU A 31 1.64 7.48 -19.92
C GLU A 31 0.88 6.20 -19.55
N LEU A 32 0.39 6.16 -18.30
CA LEU A 32 -0.54 5.13 -17.85
C LEU A 32 -1.97 5.63 -18.12
N ASP A 33 -2.68 4.98 -19.02
CA ASP A 33 -4.09 5.29 -19.28
C ASP A 33 -5.01 4.55 -18.30
N ILE A 34 -6.06 5.22 -17.83
CA ILE A 34 -7.03 4.65 -16.88
C ILE A 34 -8.03 3.82 -17.67
N ASN A 35 -7.71 2.55 -17.84
CA ASN A 35 -8.58 1.60 -18.52
C ASN A 35 -8.50 0.25 -17.79
N LYS A 36 -9.63 -0.45 -17.67
CA LYS A 36 -9.72 -1.81 -17.11
C LYS A 36 -8.71 -2.80 -17.71
N ASN A 37 -8.23 -2.54 -18.92
CA ASN A 37 -7.20 -3.35 -19.57
C ASN A 37 -5.79 -3.09 -19.01
N HIS A 38 -5.49 -1.92 -18.47
CA HIS A 38 -4.12 -1.57 -18.06
C HIS A 38 -3.91 -1.65 -16.55
N GLY A 39 -4.98 -1.74 -15.76
CA GLY A 39 -4.88 -1.73 -14.31
C GLY A 39 -6.25 -1.73 -13.63
N TYR A 40 -6.22 -1.46 -12.33
CA TYR A 40 -7.39 -1.46 -11.46
C TYR A 40 -7.24 -0.45 -10.32
N TYR A 41 -8.33 -0.14 -9.62
CA TYR A 41 -8.25 0.65 -8.40
C TYR A 41 -7.88 -0.24 -7.22
N ASP A 42 -6.68 -0.04 -6.68
CA ASP A 42 -6.12 -0.91 -5.66
C ASP A 42 -6.67 -0.57 -4.27
N THR A 43 -7.56 -1.43 -3.77
CA THR A 43 -8.16 -1.33 -2.44
C THR A 43 -7.24 -1.76 -1.31
N SER A 44 -6.15 -2.47 -1.61
CA SER A 44 -5.13 -2.86 -0.63
C SER A 44 -4.11 -1.73 -0.40
N PHE A 45 -4.05 -0.77 -1.33
CA PHE A 45 -3.09 0.32 -1.29
C PHE A 45 -3.30 1.26 -0.11
N ALA A 46 -2.30 1.33 0.77
CA ALA A 46 -2.28 2.21 1.94
C ALA A 46 -0.94 2.95 2.08
N LYS A 47 -0.15 3.05 1.00
CA LYS A 47 1.17 3.71 1.02
C LYS A 47 1.08 5.24 0.96
N HIS A 48 -0.01 5.79 0.41
CA HIS A 48 -0.28 7.22 0.41
C HIS A 48 -1.41 7.54 1.38
N ILE A 49 -1.27 8.63 2.13
CA ILE A 49 -2.25 9.08 3.10
C ILE A 49 -2.06 10.59 3.32
N SER A 50 -3.11 11.30 3.73
CA SER A 50 -3.09 12.73 4.03
C SER A 50 -3.83 12.99 5.33
N PHE A 51 -3.22 13.78 6.20
CA PHE A 51 -3.73 14.09 7.54
C PHE A 51 -3.09 15.39 8.05
N TYR A 52 -3.67 15.98 9.10
CA TYR A 52 -3.03 17.07 9.81
C TYR A 52 -1.92 16.57 10.75
N ALA A 53 -0.82 17.31 10.83
CA ALA A 53 0.30 16.97 11.71
C ALA A 53 -0.13 16.85 13.18
N LEU A 54 -1.07 17.70 13.64
CA LEU A 54 -1.61 17.65 15.00
C LEU A 54 -2.36 16.35 15.29
N ASP A 55 -3.16 15.89 14.33
CA ASP A 55 -3.90 14.62 14.42
C ASP A 55 -2.94 13.42 14.44
N TYR A 56 -1.88 13.48 13.63
CA TYR A 56 -0.80 12.49 13.68
C TYR A 56 -0.11 12.45 15.03
N SER A 57 0.30 13.59 15.59
CA SER A 57 0.94 13.64 16.91
C SER A 57 0.03 13.05 17.99
N LYS A 58 -1.26 13.36 17.96
CA LYS A 58 -2.24 12.79 18.91
C LYS A 58 -2.33 11.27 18.79
N ALA A 59 -2.52 10.74 17.58
CA ALA A 59 -2.58 9.29 17.36
C ALA A 59 -1.25 8.60 17.70
N ARG A 60 -0.11 9.23 17.37
CA ARG A 60 1.22 8.69 17.62
C ARG A 60 1.55 8.57 19.11
N ASN A 61 1.10 9.52 19.92
CA ASN A 61 1.26 9.48 21.37
C ASN A 61 0.44 8.35 22.01
N GLN A 62 -0.73 8.01 21.45
CA GLN A 62 -1.54 6.89 21.95
C GLN A 62 -0.88 5.53 21.75
N VAL A 63 -0.07 5.39 20.69
CA VAL A 63 0.68 4.16 20.40
C VAL A 63 2.10 4.17 20.98
N GLU A 64 2.49 5.20 21.73
CA GLU A 64 3.85 5.31 22.28
C GLU A 64 4.21 4.17 23.24
N LEU A 65 3.22 3.65 23.98
CA LEU A 65 3.41 2.53 24.90
C LEU A 65 3.86 1.25 24.16
N ASP A 66 3.26 1.01 22.99
CA ASP A 66 3.47 -0.18 22.16
C ASP A 66 4.64 0.02 21.18
N ILE A 67 4.73 1.22 20.57
CA ILE A 67 5.73 1.62 19.59
C ILE A 67 6.44 2.89 20.09
N PRO A 68 7.65 2.79 20.68
CA PRO A 68 8.33 3.95 21.27
C PRO A 68 8.67 5.03 20.24
N ILE A 69 8.60 6.30 20.63
CA ILE A 69 9.06 7.44 19.82
C ILE A 69 10.57 7.60 20.04
N ILE A 70 11.34 7.62 18.95
CA ILE A 70 12.80 7.77 18.98
C ILE A 70 13.11 9.26 18.78
N HIS A 71 13.69 9.90 19.80
CA HIS A 71 14.17 11.28 19.69
C HIS A 71 15.68 11.35 19.47
N THR A 72 16.42 10.32 19.91
CA THR A 72 17.87 10.22 19.79
C THR A 72 18.30 8.81 19.44
N ASP A 73 19.50 8.65 18.87
CA ASP A 73 20.05 7.33 18.52
C ASP A 73 20.18 6.38 19.72
N ARG A 74 20.32 6.92 20.94
CA ARG A 74 20.36 6.14 22.19
C ARG A 74 19.03 5.44 22.48
N ASP A 75 17.93 6.00 21.99
CA ASP A 75 16.58 5.47 22.19
C ASP A 75 16.23 4.35 21.22
N VAL A 76 17.04 4.12 20.18
CA VAL A 76 16.80 3.07 19.17
C VAL A 76 16.76 1.69 19.80
N SER A 77 17.56 1.44 20.83
CA SER A 77 17.55 0.18 21.59
C SER A 77 16.18 -0.14 22.20
N LYS A 78 15.36 0.88 22.50
CA LYS A 78 14.01 0.71 23.07
C LYS A 78 13.02 0.10 22.06
N VAL A 79 13.25 0.28 20.75
CA VAL A 79 12.42 -0.29 19.69
C VAL A 79 12.50 -1.80 19.72
N PHE A 80 13.71 -2.36 19.78
CA PHE A 80 13.93 -3.81 19.77
C PHE A 80 13.39 -4.50 21.02
N LEU A 81 13.33 -3.79 22.15
CA LEU A 81 12.85 -4.35 23.42
C LEU A 81 11.32 -4.37 23.54
N LYS A 82 10.61 -3.44 22.89
CA LYS A 82 9.16 -3.27 23.02
C LYS A 82 8.34 -3.75 21.83
N SER A 83 8.94 -3.90 20.64
CA SER A 83 8.26 -4.36 19.42
C SER A 83 7.68 -5.78 19.51
N ALA A 84 7.85 -6.48 20.64
CA ALA A 84 7.33 -7.83 20.90
C ALA A 84 5.86 -7.85 21.39
N GLN A 85 5.23 -6.70 21.67
CA GLN A 85 3.87 -6.65 22.25
C GLN A 85 2.77 -6.31 21.23
N ASN A 86 2.19 -7.37 20.66
CA ASN A 86 0.79 -7.65 20.28
C ASN A 86 -0.11 -6.67 19.48
N LYS A 87 0.29 -5.45 19.11
CA LYS A 87 -0.50 -4.66 18.14
C LYS A 87 0.05 -4.76 16.72
N SER A 88 -0.81 -5.24 15.82
CA SER A 88 -0.58 -5.40 14.37
C SER A 88 -0.61 -4.06 13.63
N ILE A 89 0.18 -3.07 14.06
CA ILE A 89 0.28 -1.76 13.43
C ILE A 89 1.55 -1.74 12.57
N TYR A 90 1.38 -1.86 11.25
CA TYR A 90 2.50 -1.91 10.29
C TYR A 90 2.61 -0.65 9.43
N SER A 91 1.61 0.22 9.48
CA SER A 91 1.57 1.46 8.69
C SER A 91 0.90 2.59 9.45
N ILE A 92 1.13 3.83 8.98
CA ILE A 92 0.46 5.02 9.49
C ILE A 92 -1.06 4.92 9.28
N HIS A 93 -1.50 4.31 8.18
CA HIS A 93 -2.90 4.00 7.94
C HIS A 93 -3.47 3.10 9.05
N ASP A 94 -2.80 1.99 9.36
CA ASP A 94 -3.25 1.06 10.40
C ASP A 94 -3.27 1.71 11.79
N MET A 95 -2.33 2.63 12.06
CA MET A 95 -2.31 3.42 13.28
C MET A 95 -3.56 4.29 13.41
N PHE A 96 -3.96 5.02 12.36
CA PHE A 96 -5.18 5.83 12.40
C PHE A 96 -6.44 4.96 12.51
N VAL A 97 -6.49 3.82 11.82
CA VAL A 97 -7.63 2.88 11.90
C VAL A 97 -7.75 2.26 13.30
N SER A 98 -6.63 1.93 13.95
CA SER A 98 -6.63 1.18 15.21
C SER A 98 -6.60 2.06 16.46
N CYS A 99 -6.09 3.29 16.35
CA CYS A 99 -5.70 4.11 17.49
C CYS A 99 -6.04 5.60 17.30
N SER A 100 -7.09 5.92 16.54
CA SER A 100 -7.61 7.28 16.49
C SER A 100 -9.13 7.27 16.38
N ASP A 101 -9.77 8.33 16.87
CA ASP A 101 -11.22 8.54 16.73
C ASP A 101 -11.57 9.25 15.40
N LEU A 102 -10.61 9.34 14.47
CA LEU A 102 -10.77 10.07 13.22
C LEU A 102 -11.40 9.18 12.15
N HIS A 103 -12.18 9.80 11.27
CA HIS A 103 -12.72 9.11 10.11
C HIS A 103 -11.63 8.89 9.06
N VAL A 104 -11.23 7.63 8.87
CA VAL A 104 -10.33 7.22 7.78
C VAL A 104 -11.14 7.05 6.50
N LEU A 105 -11.20 8.10 5.67
CA LEU A 105 -11.90 8.05 4.39
C LEU A 105 -11.01 7.42 3.33
N ARG A 106 -11.56 6.45 2.60
CA ARG A 106 -10.94 5.86 1.41
C ARG A 106 -11.80 6.15 0.19
N ALA A 107 -11.20 6.75 -0.82
CA ALA A 107 -11.89 7.08 -2.06
C ALA A 107 -10.96 6.94 -3.27
N VAL A 108 -11.56 6.65 -4.42
CA VAL A 108 -10.87 6.57 -5.71
C VAL A 108 -10.23 7.91 -6.04
N GLU A 109 -8.93 7.88 -6.37
CA GLU A 109 -8.19 9.03 -6.88
C GLU A 109 -7.70 8.72 -8.30
N PRO A 110 -8.44 9.13 -9.35
CA PRO A 110 -8.08 8.83 -10.74
C PRO A 110 -6.74 9.46 -11.15
N SER A 111 -6.38 10.61 -10.58
CA SER A 111 -5.13 11.30 -10.89
C SER A 111 -3.91 10.58 -10.30
N LEU A 112 -4.11 9.71 -9.30
CA LEU A 112 -3.06 8.95 -8.66
C LEU A 112 -2.86 7.61 -9.39
N LYS A 113 -1.92 7.63 -10.32
CA LYS A 113 -1.56 6.49 -11.16
C LYS A 113 -0.28 5.87 -10.64
N ILE A 114 -0.33 4.59 -10.27
CA ILE A 114 0.81 3.84 -9.75
C ILE A 114 1.24 2.81 -10.78
N ARG A 115 2.53 2.84 -11.12
CA ARG A 115 3.13 1.81 -11.96
C ARG A 115 3.41 0.57 -11.15
N TYR A 116 3.31 -0.59 -11.80
CA TYR A 116 3.70 -1.82 -11.15
C TYR A 116 5.19 -1.76 -10.80
N MET A 117 5.47 -2.02 -9.53
CA MET A 117 6.79 -2.27 -8.98
C MET A 117 6.78 -3.66 -8.37
N GLU A 118 7.84 -4.42 -8.61
CA GLU A 118 7.98 -5.75 -8.06
C GLU A 118 8.30 -5.65 -6.56
N ASP A 119 7.33 -5.97 -5.72
CA ASP A 119 7.52 -6.06 -4.27
C ASP A 119 7.99 -7.50 -3.93
N TYR A 120 9.17 -7.60 -3.31
CA TYR A 120 9.75 -8.88 -2.88
C TYR A 120 9.07 -9.36 -1.58
N CYS A 121 8.18 -10.35 -1.68
CA CYS A 121 7.49 -10.92 -0.52
C CYS A 121 8.40 -11.78 0.40
N SER A 122 9.67 -12.00 0.05
CA SER A 122 10.57 -12.94 0.74
C SER A 122 11.07 -12.48 2.10
N THR A 123 10.87 -11.22 2.48
CA THR A 123 11.36 -10.62 3.73
C THR A 123 10.32 -10.58 4.86
N PHE A 124 9.10 -11.07 4.61
CA PHE A 124 7.96 -10.91 5.52
C PHE A 124 7.71 -12.12 6.43
N THR A 125 7.10 -11.88 7.60
CA THR A 125 6.63 -12.94 8.51
C THR A 125 5.45 -13.73 7.89
N SER A 126 5.06 -14.87 8.46
CA SER A 126 4.07 -15.78 7.85
C SER A 126 2.70 -15.14 7.55
N ARG A 127 2.21 -14.23 8.39
CA ARG A 127 0.94 -13.50 8.16
C ARG A 127 1.08 -12.45 7.06
N ASP A 128 2.18 -11.72 7.08
CA ASP A 128 2.50 -10.66 6.14
C ASP A 128 2.81 -11.22 4.75
N LEU A 129 3.35 -12.45 4.69
CA LEU A 129 3.61 -13.18 3.47
C LEU A 129 2.31 -13.47 2.71
N ASN A 130 1.27 -13.98 3.37
CA ASN A 130 -0.01 -14.29 2.71
C ASN A 130 -0.65 -13.04 2.11
N LYS A 131 -0.67 -11.93 2.85
CA LYS A 131 -1.17 -10.64 2.35
C LYS A 131 -0.34 -10.14 1.16
N CYS A 132 0.98 -10.28 1.22
CA CYS A 132 1.85 -9.90 0.10
C CYS A 132 1.61 -10.77 -1.14
N LEU A 133 1.41 -12.09 -0.98
CA LEU A 133 1.11 -13.00 -2.07
C LEU A 133 -0.26 -12.73 -2.70
N GLU A 134 -1.27 -12.37 -1.89
CA GLU A 134 -2.58 -11.96 -2.36
C GLU A 134 -2.49 -10.68 -3.20
N ILE A 135 -1.85 -9.63 -2.68
CA ILE A 135 -1.61 -8.37 -3.40
C ILE A 135 -0.83 -8.63 -4.70
N ARG A 136 0.18 -9.50 -4.67
CA ARG A 136 0.93 -9.89 -5.88
C ARG A 136 0.02 -10.55 -6.91
N GLY A 137 -0.90 -11.42 -6.47
CA GLY A 137 -1.90 -12.05 -7.33
C GLY A 137 -2.88 -11.06 -7.95
N GLU A 138 -3.38 -10.09 -7.18
CA GLU A 138 -4.26 -9.03 -7.67
C GLU A 138 -3.58 -8.11 -8.68
N ASN A 139 -2.27 -7.89 -8.50
CA ASN A 139 -1.46 -7.12 -9.44
C ASN A 139 -1.18 -7.85 -10.75
N LEU A 140 -1.47 -9.15 -10.88
CA LEU A 140 -1.35 -9.83 -12.15
C LEU A 140 -2.40 -9.32 -13.14
N GLY A 141 -2.03 -9.27 -14.41
CA GLY A 141 -2.98 -8.95 -15.48
C GLY A 141 -4.23 -9.83 -15.46
N THR A 142 -5.27 -9.38 -16.15
CA THR A 142 -6.53 -10.14 -16.25
C THR A 142 -6.31 -11.53 -16.85
N ARG A 143 -7.21 -12.48 -16.55
CA ARG A 143 -7.17 -13.85 -17.08
C ARG A 143 -6.96 -13.90 -18.59
N ASN A 144 -7.63 -13.03 -19.35
CA ASN A 144 -7.51 -13.00 -20.81
C ASN A 144 -6.11 -12.55 -21.26
N GLN A 145 -5.50 -11.59 -20.56
CA GLN A 145 -4.16 -11.11 -20.91
C GLN A 145 -3.09 -12.14 -20.55
N LEU A 146 -3.21 -12.80 -19.40
CA LEU A 146 -2.30 -13.87 -19.01
C LEU A 146 -2.43 -15.07 -19.96
N ALA A 147 -3.66 -15.46 -20.33
CA ALA A 147 -3.89 -16.50 -21.32
C ALA A 147 -3.25 -16.15 -22.67
N LYS A 148 -3.41 -14.90 -23.13
CA LYS A 148 -2.77 -14.42 -24.35
C LYS A 148 -1.24 -14.57 -24.30
N ILE A 149 -0.60 -14.18 -23.20
CA ILE A 149 0.87 -14.36 -23.03
C ILE A 149 1.27 -15.83 -23.15
N ILE A 150 0.50 -16.74 -22.55
CA ILE A 150 0.77 -18.18 -22.63
C ILE A 150 0.67 -18.65 -24.09
N PHE A 151 -0.41 -18.28 -24.80
CA PHE A 151 -0.58 -18.65 -26.21
C PHE A 151 0.52 -18.08 -27.10
N ASP A 152 0.85 -16.79 -26.95
CA ASP A 152 1.91 -16.13 -27.71
C ASP A 152 3.28 -16.81 -27.45
N SER A 153 3.54 -17.22 -26.21
CA SER A 153 4.79 -17.93 -25.86
C SER A 153 4.87 -19.33 -26.48
N GLN A 154 3.74 -20.04 -26.59
CA GLN A 154 3.69 -21.35 -27.24
C GLN A 154 3.90 -21.24 -28.75
N ILE A 155 3.31 -20.23 -29.38
CA ILE A 155 3.43 -19.98 -30.82
C ILE A 155 4.87 -19.58 -31.19
N ASN A 156 5.54 -18.77 -30.37
CA ASN A 156 6.91 -18.32 -30.64
C ASN A 156 7.99 -19.35 -30.29
N ALA A 157 7.64 -20.42 -29.57
CA ALA A 157 8.55 -21.51 -29.20
C ALA A 157 8.54 -22.69 -30.21
N SER A 158 7.64 -22.66 -31.18
CA SER A 158 7.53 -23.60 -32.32
C SER A 158 8.07 -22.98 -33.61
#